data_AF-A0A085MR94-F1
#
_entry.id   AF-A0A085MR94-F1
#
_cell.length_a   1.000
_cell.length_b   1.000
_cell.length_c   1.000
_cell.angle_alpha   90.00
_cell.angle_beta   90.00
_cell.angle_gamma   90.00
#
_symmetry.space_group_name_H-M   'P 1'
#
loop_
_entity.id
_entity.type
_entity.pdbx_description
1 polymer ?
#
loop_
_entity_poly.entity_id
_entity_poly.type
_entity_poly.pdbx_seq_one_letter_code
_entity_poly.pdbx_strand_id
1 'polypeptide(L)'
;MPYYTGIAEAVKRLSTTIGFQACFSSSTSLAAMLRSDKVKIPTEDQQGAVYNVNCTCGASYIGETGNTISHRFKQHIGNLKTYRTAEKRKNGEKITTRGRPQKKDPDTIMNEALKTSAVAEHAVTSGNASRRCVTKNRQLNKSAYSP
;
A
#
# COMPACT_ATOMS: atom_id res chain seq x y z
N MET A 1 7.03 -15.39 -32.87
CA MET A 1 6.63 -14.18 -33.65
C MET A 1 5.11 -14.19 -33.84
N PRO A 2 4.41 -13.05 -33.84
CA PRO A 2 2.97 -13.02 -34.15
C PRO A 2 2.67 -13.59 -35.55
N TYR A 3 1.58 -14.36 -35.65
CA TYR A 3 1.12 -14.94 -36.91
C TYR A 3 0.42 -13.89 -37.77
N TYR A 4 0.96 -13.64 -38.95
CA TYR A 4 0.34 -12.81 -39.99
C TYR A 4 0.14 -13.66 -41.23
N THR A 5 -1.10 -13.75 -41.70
CA THR A 5 -1.47 -14.51 -42.90
C THR A 5 -0.68 -14.04 -44.12
N GLY A 6 -0.08 -14.97 -44.85
CA GLY A 6 0.76 -14.74 -46.03
C GLY A 6 2.25 -14.60 -45.69
N ILE A 7 2.59 -13.90 -44.61
CA ILE A 7 4.00 -13.67 -44.21
C ILE A 7 4.53 -14.83 -43.36
N ALA A 8 3.74 -15.31 -42.41
CA ALA A 8 4.14 -16.39 -41.51
C ALA A 8 4.45 -17.68 -42.26
N GLU A 9 3.68 -17.98 -43.31
CA GLU A 9 3.84 -19.14 -44.18
C GLU A 9 5.12 -19.04 -45.01
N ALA A 10 5.43 -17.86 -45.55
CA ALA A 10 6.68 -17.61 -46.28
C ALA A 10 7.90 -17.77 -45.37
N VAL A 11 7.85 -17.19 -44.16
CA VAL A 11 8.92 -17.31 -43.16
C VAL A 11 9.09 -18.75 -42.69
N LYS A 12 8.01 -19.52 -42.52
CA LYS A 12 8.06 -20.93 -42.16
C LYS A 12 8.69 -21.81 -43.26
N ARG A 13 8.42 -21.50 -44.52
CA ARG A 13 9.06 -22.19 -45.66
C ARG A 13 10.56 -21.93 -45.68
N LEU A 14 10.96 -20.67 -45.56
CA LEU A 14 12.37 -20.27 -45.50
C LEU A 14 13.10 -20.91 -44.31
N SER A 15 12.48 -20.94 -43.13
CA SER A 15 13.08 -21.53 -41.94
C SER A 15 13.37 -23.03 -42.14
N THR A 16 12.44 -23.74 -42.77
CA THR A 16 12.59 -25.16 -43.11
C THR A 16 13.74 -25.39 -44.08
N THR A 17 13.93 -24.50 -45.07
CA THR A 17 15.04 -24.59 -46.03
C THR A 17 16.41 -24.34 -45.37
N ILE A 18 16.48 -23.42 -44.40
CA ILE A 18 17.72 -23.04 -43.71
C ILE A 18 18.02 -23.96 -42.52
N GLY A 19 17.10 -24.88 -42.17
CA GLY A 19 17.29 -25.88 -41.13
C GLY A 19 16.98 -25.42 -39.71
N PHE A 20 16.12 -24.40 -39.55
CA PHE A 20 15.65 -23.97 -38.22
C PHE A 20 14.12 -23.92 -38.14
N GLN A 21 13.59 -24.08 -36.93
CA GLN A 21 12.14 -24.11 -36.70
C GLN A 21 11.61 -22.72 -36.32
N ALA A 22 10.79 -22.12 -37.19
CA ALA A 22 10.06 -20.90 -36.87
C ALA A 22 8.75 -21.21 -36.13
N CYS A 23 8.59 -20.67 -34.91
CA CYS A 23 7.38 -20.80 -34.09
C CYS A 23 6.57 -19.50 -34.10
N PHE A 24 5.27 -19.63 -34.34
CA PHE A 24 4.33 -18.52 -34.41
C PHE A 24 3.32 -18.60 -33.28
N SER A 25 2.95 -17.44 -32.74
CA SER A 25 1.89 -17.30 -31.74
C SER A 25 0.81 -16.40 -32.31
N SER A 26 -0.45 -16.59 -31.92
CA SER A 26 -1.49 -15.62 -32.26
C SER A 26 -1.13 -14.26 -31.66
N SER A 27 -1.38 -13.17 -32.40
CA SER A 27 -1.21 -11.83 -31.85
C SER A 27 -2.16 -11.62 -30.67
N THR A 28 -1.79 -10.75 -29.74
CA THR A 28 -2.72 -10.25 -28.72
C THR A 28 -4.02 -9.80 -29.39
N SER A 29 -5.17 -10.32 -28.94
CA SER A 29 -6.44 -10.01 -29.58
C SER A 29 -6.68 -8.50 -29.59
N LEU A 30 -7.39 -8.01 -30.61
CA LEU A 30 -7.79 -6.61 -30.68
C LEU A 30 -8.52 -6.21 -29.38
N ALA A 31 -9.32 -7.11 -28.82
CA ALA A 31 -9.97 -6.90 -27.53
C ALA A 31 -8.99 -6.81 -26.35
N ALA A 32 -7.83 -7.49 -26.36
CA ALA A 32 -6.80 -7.31 -25.34
C ALA A 32 -6.07 -5.96 -25.47
N MET A 33 -5.84 -5.48 -26.70
CA MET A 33 -5.26 -4.15 -26.94
C MET A 33 -6.25 -3.01 -26.65
N LEU A 34 -7.51 -3.17 -27.05
CA LEU A 34 -8.57 -2.18 -26.87
C LEU A 34 -9.18 -2.20 -25.47
N ARG A 35 -8.97 -3.26 -24.67
CA ARG A 35 -9.25 -3.28 -23.22
C ARG A 35 -8.23 -2.42 -22.45
N SER A 36 -8.13 -1.16 -22.86
CA SER A 36 -7.70 -0.07 -21.99
C SER A 36 -8.75 0.24 -20.90
N ASP A 37 -9.89 -0.47 -20.92
CA ASP A 37 -11.04 -0.36 -20.01
C ASP A 37 -10.77 -0.82 -18.58
N LYS A 38 -9.51 -1.16 -18.25
CA LYS A 38 -9.11 -1.14 -16.84
C LYS A 38 -9.08 0.33 -16.44
N VAL A 39 -10.20 0.81 -15.89
CA VAL A 39 -10.28 2.05 -15.12
C VAL A 39 -8.97 2.17 -14.37
N LYS A 40 -8.16 3.18 -14.70
CA LYS A 40 -6.91 3.44 -13.99
C LYS A 40 -7.31 3.75 -12.57
N ILE A 41 -7.27 2.73 -11.72
CA ILE A 41 -7.59 2.86 -10.30
C ILE A 41 -6.64 3.96 -9.81
N PRO A 42 -7.17 5.07 -9.27
CA PRO A 42 -6.33 6.14 -8.78
C PRO A 42 -5.32 5.52 -7.83
N THR A 43 -4.09 6.01 -7.92
CA THR A 43 -2.90 5.48 -7.27
C THR A 43 -3.17 5.10 -5.81
N GLU A 44 -3.90 5.91 -5.06
CA GLU A 44 -4.28 5.69 -3.66
C GLU A 44 -5.22 4.50 -3.36
N ASP A 45 -5.95 4.00 -4.35
CA ASP A 45 -6.83 2.84 -4.27
C ASP A 45 -6.17 1.55 -4.78
N GLN A 46 -4.91 1.62 -5.22
CA GLN A 46 -4.13 0.44 -5.57
C GLN A 46 -3.73 -0.34 -4.31
N GLN A 47 -4.02 -1.64 -4.33
CA GLN A 47 -3.56 -2.60 -3.32
C GLN A 47 -2.09 -2.95 -3.54
N GLY A 48 -1.41 -3.40 -2.48
CA GLY A 48 0.00 -3.80 -2.58
C GLY A 48 0.96 -2.63 -2.75
N ALA A 49 0.61 -1.43 -2.27
CA ALA A 49 1.41 -0.23 -2.45
C ALA A 49 2.39 0.03 -1.29
N VAL A 50 3.53 0.62 -1.61
CA VAL A 50 4.51 1.15 -0.64
C VAL A 50 4.24 2.64 -0.45
N TYR A 51 4.24 3.10 0.79
CA TYR A 51 3.94 4.49 1.15
C TYR A 51 4.93 5.03 2.17
N ASN A 52 5.01 6.35 2.24
CA ASN A 52 5.84 7.07 3.21
C ASN A 52 4.98 8.02 4.05
N VAL A 53 5.14 7.96 5.37
CA VAL A 53 4.53 8.88 6.33
C VAL A 53 5.61 9.79 6.88
N ASN A 54 5.48 11.09 6.60
CA ASN A 54 6.44 12.08 7.06
C ASN A 54 5.95 12.76 8.34
N CYS A 55 6.87 12.97 9.27
CA CYS A 55 6.69 13.78 10.46
C CYS A 55 7.27 15.18 10.22
N THR A 56 6.64 16.20 10.81
CA THR A 56 7.19 17.56 10.87
C THR A 56 8.53 17.65 11.62
N CYS A 57 8.85 16.64 12.41
CA CYS A 57 10.12 16.46 13.11
C CYS A 57 11.25 15.91 12.24
N GLY A 58 11.02 15.69 10.94
CA GLY A 58 12.00 15.15 10.00
C GLY A 58 12.08 13.62 9.96
N ALA A 59 11.39 12.92 10.85
CA ALA A 59 11.27 11.46 10.78
C ALA A 59 10.35 11.03 9.62
N SER A 60 10.67 9.89 9.02
CA SER A 60 9.86 9.28 7.95
C SER A 60 9.68 7.79 8.21
N TYR A 61 8.47 7.27 7.96
CA TYR A 61 8.15 5.86 8.07
C TYR A 61 7.70 5.32 6.71
N ILE A 62 8.42 4.33 6.19
CA ILE A 62 8.07 3.63 4.95
C ILE A 62 7.41 2.30 5.31
N GLY A 63 6.22 2.06 4.77
CA GLY A 63 5.47 0.83 4.99
C GLY A 63 4.88 0.26 3.71
N GLU A 64 4.69 -1.05 3.67
CA GLU A 64 3.91 -1.74 2.64
C GLU A 64 2.51 -2.10 3.15
N THR A 65 1.56 -2.22 2.23
CA THR A 65 0.21 -2.67 2.52
C THR A 65 -0.41 -3.52 1.43
N GLY A 66 -0.99 -4.65 1.82
CA GLY A 66 -1.86 -5.44 0.94
C GLY A 66 -3.21 -4.78 0.64
N ASN A 67 -3.66 -3.86 1.50
CA ASN A 67 -4.86 -3.03 1.28
C ASN A 67 -4.49 -1.67 0.65
N THR A 68 -5.48 -0.80 0.42
CA THR A 68 -5.23 0.57 -0.03
C THR A 68 -4.47 1.38 1.02
N ILE A 69 -3.70 2.39 0.58
CA ILE A 69 -2.96 3.27 1.50
C ILE A 69 -3.91 4.05 2.40
N SER A 70 -5.01 4.53 1.83
CA SER A 70 -6.06 5.23 2.58
C SER A 70 -6.58 4.35 3.73
N HIS A 71 -6.72 3.04 3.52
CA HIS A 71 -7.12 2.13 4.58
C HIS A 71 -6.05 2.01 5.68
N ARG A 72 -4.76 1.86 5.35
CA ARG A 72 -3.69 1.82 6.36
C ARG A 72 -3.57 3.11 7.15
N PHE A 73 -3.71 4.24 6.48
CA PHE A 73 -3.62 5.53 7.14
C PHE A 73 -4.73 5.70 8.17
N LYS A 74 -5.96 5.25 7.85
CA LYS A 74 -7.06 5.19 8.81
C LYS A 74 -6.75 4.26 9.99
N GLN A 75 -6.08 3.12 9.77
CA GLN A 75 -5.63 2.24 10.85
C GLN A 75 -4.62 2.93 11.77
N HIS A 76 -3.60 3.59 11.23
CA HIS A 76 -2.61 4.33 12.02
C HIS A 76 -3.26 5.42 12.88
N ILE A 77 -4.16 6.22 12.29
CA ILE A 77 -4.90 7.26 13.03
C ILE A 77 -5.80 6.62 14.11
N GLY A 78 -6.45 5.50 13.79
CA GLY A 78 -7.27 4.73 14.74
C GLY A 78 -6.46 4.27 15.95
N ASN A 79 -5.30 3.65 15.72
CA ASN A 79 -4.42 3.18 16.79
C ASN A 79 -3.94 4.35 17.66
N LEU A 80 -3.59 5.49 17.07
CA LEU A 80 -3.20 6.69 17.82
C LEU A 80 -4.35 7.23 18.70
N LYS A 81 -5.58 7.22 18.19
CA LYS A 81 -6.77 7.60 18.98
C LYS A 81 -7.02 6.63 20.12
N THR A 82 -6.89 5.33 19.87
CA THR A 82 -7.01 4.28 20.89
C THR A 82 -5.97 4.45 21.98
N TYR A 83 -4.70 4.70 21.62
CA TYR A 83 -3.62 4.99 22.56
C TYR A 83 -3.97 6.18 23.46
N ARG A 84 -4.29 7.34 22.87
CA ARG A 84 -4.63 8.56 23.63
C ARG A 84 -5.86 8.37 24.52
N THR A 85 -6.83 7.58 24.08
CA THR A 85 -8.01 7.25 24.89
C THR A 85 -7.61 6.39 26.08
N ALA A 86 -6.78 5.36 25.89
CA ALA A 86 -6.28 4.53 26.98
C ALA A 86 -5.42 5.33 27.98
N GLU A 87 -4.54 6.20 27.48
CA GLU A 87 -3.72 7.13 28.29
C GLU A 87 -4.59 8.02 29.19
N LYS A 88 -5.65 8.62 28.65
CA LYS A 88 -6.62 9.39 29.43
C LYS A 88 -7.30 8.56 30.52
N ARG A 89 -7.66 7.29 30.24
CA ARG A 89 -8.25 6.39 31.26
C ARG A 89 -7.26 6.10 32.37
N LYS A 90 -6.00 5.85 32.03
CA LYS A 90 -4.93 5.63 33.00
C LYS A 90 -4.74 6.84 33.90
N ASN A 91 -4.86 8.05 33.34
CA ASN A 91 -4.78 9.31 34.09
C ASN A 91 -6.04 9.63 34.91
N GLY A 92 -7.05 8.74 34.94
CA GLY A 92 -8.29 8.93 35.70
C GLY A 92 -9.29 9.92 35.07
N GLU A 93 -9.07 10.32 33.82
CA GLU A 93 -9.97 11.22 33.10
C GLU A 93 -11.29 10.50 32.78
N LYS A 94 -12.43 11.14 33.02
CA LYS A 94 -13.75 10.61 32.64
C LYS A 94 -13.91 10.67 31.13
N ILE A 95 -13.95 9.51 30.47
CA ILE A 95 -14.14 9.42 29.02
C ILE A 95 -15.58 9.03 28.69
N THR A 96 -16.25 9.84 27.89
CA THR A 96 -17.55 9.50 27.31
C THR A 96 -17.32 8.83 25.95
N THR A 97 -17.46 7.51 25.90
CA THR A 97 -17.46 6.75 24.64
C THR A 97 -18.87 6.36 24.24
N ARG A 98 -19.21 6.53 22.96
CA ARG A 98 -20.45 5.99 22.39
C ARG A 98 -20.30 4.48 22.24
N GLY A 99 -21.23 3.72 22.81
CA GLY A 99 -21.24 2.26 22.74
C GLY A 99 -20.56 1.58 23.93
N ARG A 100 -20.06 0.37 23.72
CA ARG A 100 -19.55 -0.49 24.79
C ARG A 100 -18.21 0.03 25.33
N PRO A 101 -18.07 0.20 26.66
CA PRO A 101 -16.78 0.53 27.26
C PRO A 101 -15.73 -0.56 27.02
N GLN A 102 -14.48 -0.12 26.82
CA GLN A 102 -13.34 -1.02 26.72
C GLN A 102 -13.06 -1.69 28.07
N LYS A 103 -13.03 -3.03 28.11
CA LYS A 103 -12.76 -3.80 29.34
C LYS A 103 -11.29 -4.08 29.57
N LYS A 104 -10.47 -4.04 28.52
CA LYS A 104 -9.03 -4.27 28.63
C LYS A 104 -8.39 -3.19 29.50
N ASP A 105 -7.33 -3.61 30.20
CA ASP A 105 -6.48 -2.73 30.98
C ASP A 105 -5.83 -1.65 30.09
N PRO A 106 -5.81 -0.36 30.52
CA PRO A 106 -5.25 0.73 29.73
C PRO A 106 -3.80 0.53 29.28
N ASP A 107 -2.93 -0.03 30.14
CA ASP A 107 -1.52 -0.25 29.80
C ASP A 107 -1.38 -1.30 28.72
N THR A 108 -2.19 -2.35 28.79
CA THR A 108 -2.24 -3.38 27.74
C THR A 108 -2.65 -2.78 26.39
N ILE A 109 -3.67 -1.91 26.38
CA ILE A 109 -4.14 -1.25 25.15
C ILE A 109 -3.06 -0.34 24.56
N MET A 110 -2.38 0.44 25.41
CA MET A 110 -1.31 1.33 24.96
C MET A 110 -0.16 0.53 24.33
N ASN A 111 0.29 -0.55 24.98
CA ASN A 111 1.35 -1.41 24.46
C ASN A 111 0.96 -2.10 23.15
N GLU A 112 -0.28 -2.57 23.02
CA GLU A 112 -0.83 -3.11 21.76
C GLU A 112 -0.79 -2.05 20.65
N ALA A 113 -1.16 -0.81 20.95
CA ALA A 113 -1.18 0.29 19.96
C ALA A 113 0.24 0.69 19.50
N LEU A 114 1.21 0.73 20.41
CA LEU A 114 2.62 1.01 20.09
C LEU A 114 3.20 -0.10 19.20
N LYS A 115 3.01 -1.37 19.58
CA LYS A 115 3.52 -2.53 18.85
C LYS A 115 2.94 -2.65 17.43
N THR A 116 1.69 -2.24 17.25
CA THR A 116 0.98 -2.40 15.96
C THR A 116 1.19 -1.23 14.99
N SER A 117 1.70 -0.08 15.47
CA SER A 117 1.78 1.13 14.66
C SER A 117 3.04 1.91 14.98
N ALA A 118 4.02 1.84 14.09
CA ALA A 118 5.24 2.67 14.13
C ALA A 118 4.90 4.18 14.21
N VAL A 119 3.81 4.62 13.59
CA VAL A 119 3.32 6.01 13.70
C VAL A 119 2.87 6.36 15.13
N ALA A 120 2.27 5.40 15.84
CA ALA A 120 1.83 5.60 17.22
C ALA A 120 3.03 5.59 18.17
N GLU A 121 3.94 4.63 18.00
CA GLU A 121 5.21 4.57 18.72
C GLU A 121 6.01 5.86 18.57
N HIS A 122 6.22 6.30 17.33
CA HIS A 122 6.92 7.53 17.04
C HIS A 122 6.23 8.73 17.69
N ALA A 123 4.90 8.87 17.56
CA ALA A 123 4.17 10.01 18.10
C ALA A 123 4.24 10.13 19.63
N VAL A 124 4.50 9.03 20.35
CA VAL A 124 4.65 9.00 21.81
C VAL A 124 6.10 9.25 22.24
N THR A 125 7.06 8.69 21.51
CA THR A 125 8.49 8.83 21.82
C THR A 125 9.08 10.16 21.39
N SER A 126 8.55 10.78 20.33
CA SER A 126 8.98 12.11 19.88
C SER A 126 8.25 13.19 20.69
N GLY A 127 8.92 13.71 21.71
CA GLY A 127 8.38 14.72 22.62
C GLY A 127 7.86 15.98 21.88
N ASN A 128 6.63 16.40 22.22
CA ASN A 128 5.89 17.63 21.87
C ASN A 128 5.85 18.14 20.40
N ALA A 129 6.69 17.65 19.48
CA ALA A 129 6.64 17.95 18.04
C ALA A 129 5.51 17.18 17.32
N SER A 130 4.83 16.28 18.03
CA SER A 130 4.11 15.14 17.45
C SER A 130 2.59 15.26 17.42
N ARG A 131 2.06 16.45 17.73
CA ARG A 131 0.64 16.74 17.49
C ARG A 131 0.30 16.81 15.99
N ARG A 132 1.31 16.83 15.09
CA ARG A 132 1.18 16.95 13.62
C ARG A 132 1.94 15.88 12.80
N CYS A 133 2.18 14.67 13.32
CA CYS A 133 2.89 13.58 12.60
C CYS A 133 2.16 12.95 11.41
N VAL A 134 1.12 13.57 10.85
CA VAL A 134 0.19 12.87 9.96
C VAL A 134 -0.04 13.71 8.71
N THR A 135 1.02 13.94 7.93
CA THR A 135 0.88 14.41 6.55
C THR A 135 0.90 13.19 5.63
N LYS A 136 -0.22 12.95 4.95
CA LYS A 136 -0.33 11.97 3.85
C LYS A 136 0.69 12.39 2.79
N ASN A 137 1.66 11.53 2.45
CA ASN A 137 2.52 11.78 1.30
C ASN A 137 2.65 10.55 0.39
N ARG A 138 2.95 10.91 -0.87
CA ARG A 138 2.83 10.21 -2.14
C ARG A 138 3.38 8.78 -2.15
N GLN A 139 2.73 7.90 -2.93
CA GLN A 139 3.22 6.56 -3.23
C GLN A 139 4.63 6.60 -3.80
N LEU A 140 5.49 5.70 -3.28
CA LEU A 140 6.78 5.41 -3.88
C LEU A 140 6.59 4.23 -4.84
N ASN A 141 6.92 4.43 -6.12
CA ASN A 141 6.80 3.39 -7.14
C ASN A 141 7.73 2.21 -6.79
N LYS A 142 7.21 0.98 -6.89
CA LYS A 142 7.98 -0.26 -6.66
C LYS A 142 9.24 -0.37 -7.54
N SER A 143 9.26 0.28 -8.72
CA SER A 143 10.43 0.25 -9.62
C SER A 143 11.64 1.05 -9.11
N ALA A 144 11.51 1.81 -8.03
CA ALA A 144 12.62 2.58 -7.45
C ALA A 144 13.42 1.78 -6.41
N TYR A 145 12.99 0.56 -6.05
CA TYR A 145 13.58 -0.22 -4.95
C TYR A 145 13.75 -1.73 -5.26
N SER A 146 13.77 -2.14 -6.53
CA SER A 146 14.20 -3.50 -6.90
C SER A 146 15.73 -3.53 -7.11
N PRO A 147 16.44 -4.49 -6.49
CA PRO A 147 17.89 -4.66 -6.68
C PRO A 147 18.25 -5.08 -8.11
#